data_AF-A0A2S3HHW9-F1
#
_entry.id   AF-A0A2S3HHW9-F1
#
_cell.length_a   1.000
_cell.length_b   1.000
_cell.length_c   1.000
_cell.angle_alpha   90.00
_cell.angle_beta   90.00
_cell.angle_gamma   90.00
#
_symmetry.space_group_name_H-M   'P 1'
#
loop_
_entity.id
_entity.type
_entity.pdbx_description
1 polymer ?
#
loop_
_entity_poly.entity_id
_entity_poly.type
_entity_poly.pdbx_seq_one_letter_code
_entity_poly.pdbx_strand_id
1 'polypeptide(L)'
;MRGAAAAAAGALRPTAATLLFSPPHQHRRFISLHRRGTQHLPFARRRRDSYSSTATVAAPIPKQEDAGGAGGEAEGKAARRRRARESPEGNFRHQLDMCSRNADLTTALRLYDAALSPDSPIPLSLHHYNCLLYLCSNAAASDPDSSADAAQRGFDIFARMEADGVQPNEATLTSVARLAAATRDPAMAFSVVRRMATAGIPPRLRSYGPALFAYCEAKDADGAQQVEAHMDASGVVPEEPELAALLRVNADKGRADEVYRLLHRTRALVRQVCDTTAQVVEAWFRSDAASEAGVDKWDPRKVKEGVIKGGGGWHGQGWLGKGPWSVDRSEMDKDGTCQRCGERLVCIDIDPSETDNFANSLTELAIKRETRDDFLGFQSWLRRHGPFDAVIDAANVGLYNSKAFSFSQVNSVVNAIQRVTKSKKLPLIILHRNRVNGGNAKAPHNQKILESWRKAGALYATPPGSNDDWYWLYAAVSCRSLLVTNDEMRDHLFQLLGTSFFPRWKEKHQVRLTFSGHGPTLHLPPPYSIVIQESEDGSWHVPTTTGDDIEKPRQWICSTRKSSK
;
A
#
# COMPACT_ATOMS: atom_id res chain seq x y z
N MET A 1 -36.36 61.14 11.89
CA MET A 1 -35.48 61.97 11.03
C MET A 1 -34.22 61.16 10.79
N ARG A 2 -34.10 60.50 9.62
CA ARG A 2 -33.24 60.87 8.46
C ARG A 2 -31.75 60.97 8.85
N GLY A 3 -30.78 60.26 8.27
CA GLY A 3 -30.72 59.32 7.14
C GLY A 3 -29.46 58.43 7.31
N ALA A 4 -29.43 57.19 6.86
CA ALA A 4 -29.27 56.72 5.47
C ALA A 4 -27.85 56.94 4.89
N ALA A 5 -27.05 55.87 4.87
CA ALA A 5 -26.07 55.61 3.83
C ALA A 5 -25.92 54.08 3.69
N ALA A 6 -26.20 53.60 2.48
CA ALA A 6 -26.20 52.21 2.06
C ALA A 6 -24.91 51.86 1.31
N ALA A 7 -24.48 50.60 1.37
CA ALA A 7 -23.74 49.95 0.27
C ALA A 7 -23.94 48.43 0.33
N ALA A 8 -24.31 47.89 -0.83
CA ALA A 8 -24.76 46.54 -1.12
C ALA A 8 -23.58 45.55 -1.26
N ALA A 9 -23.79 44.29 -0.84
CA ALA A 9 -23.94 43.09 -1.69
C ALA A 9 -22.64 42.44 -2.17
N GLY A 10 -22.53 41.12 -1.92
CA GLY A 10 -21.47 40.28 -2.48
C GLY A 10 -21.41 38.89 -1.85
N ALA A 11 -22.43 38.06 -2.11
CA ALA A 11 -22.36 36.62 -1.87
C ALA A 11 -21.38 35.98 -2.87
N LEU A 12 -20.39 35.25 -2.38
CA LEU A 12 -19.54 34.37 -3.20
C LEU A 12 -19.42 32.99 -2.55
N ARG A 13 -19.90 32.01 -3.32
CA ARG A 13 -19.84 30.56 -3.10
C ARG A 13 -18.39 30.07 -3.08
N PRO A 14 -18.04 29.00 -2.34
CA PRO A 14 -16.81 28.27 -2.62
C PRO A 14 -17.04 27.33 -3.80
N THR A 15 -16.49 27.69 -4.96
CA THR A 15 -16.35 26.83 -6.13
C THR A 15 -15.29 25.78 -5.89
N ALA A 16 -15.65 24.52 -6.17
CA ALA A 16 -14.74 23.39 -6.28
C ALA A 16 -13.63 23.68 -7.30
N ALA A 17 -12.37 23.61 -6.86
CA ALA A 17 -11.21 23.62 -7.73
C ALA A 17 -10.66 22.19 -7.82
N THR A 18 -10.98 21.54 -8.93
CA THR A 18 -10.41 20.29 -9.40
C THR A 18 -8.93 20.52 -9.74
N LEU A 19 -8.01 20.08 -8.87
CA LEU A 19 -6.58 20.04 -9.18
C LEU A 19 -6.21 18.66 -9.73
N LEU A 20 -6.09 18.61 -11.06
CA LEU A 20 -5.43 17.55 -11.81
C LEU A 20 -3.94 17.53 -11.45
N PHE A 21 -3.51 16.54 -10.66
CA PHE A 21 -2.09 16.27 -10.41
C PHE A 21 -1.66 15.01 -11.15
N SER A 22 -0.86 15.20 -12.20
CA SER A 22 -0.07 14.16 -12.85
C SER A 22 1.10 13.71 -11.95
N PRO A 23 1.35 12.41 -11.73
CA PRO A 23 2.52 11.96 -10.98
C PRO A 23 3.78 11.89 -11.88
N PRO A 24 4.98 12.22 -11.36
CA PRO A 24 6.23 12.03 -12.08
C PRO A 24 6.71 10.57 -12.03
N HIS A 25 7.20 10.09 -13.16
CA HIS A 25 7.79 8.78 -13.37
C HIS A 25 9.03 8.53 -12.50
N GLN A 26 9.09 7.40 -11.79
CA GLN A 26 10.33 6.85 -11.24
C GLN A 26 10.50 5.37 -11.60
N HIS A 27 11.58 5.07 -12.31
CA HIS A 27 12.05 3.71 -12.60
C HIS A 27 12.67 3.10 -11.34
N ARG A 28 12.20 1.91 -10.91
CA ARG A 28 12.94 1.03 -9.99
C ARG A 28 12.87 -0.43 -10.45
N ARG A 29 14.04 -1.07 -10.48
CA ARG A 29 14.26 -2.47 -10.87
C ARG A 29 14.19 -3.40 -9.65
N PHE A 30 13.77 -4.63 -9.93
CA PHE A 30 13.46 -5.77 -9.06
C PHE A 30 14.65 -6.40 -8.32
N ILE A 31 14.37 -7.05 -7.17
CA ILE A 31 14.89 -8.39 -6.78
C ILE A 31 13.81 -9.14 -5.95
N SER A 32 13.60 -10.43 -6.23
CA SER A 32 12.66 -11.35 -5.57
C SER A 32 13.33 -12.25 -4.52
N LEU A 33 12.55 -12.78 -3.56
CA LEU A 33 12.51 -14.21 -3.14
C LEU A 33 11.78 -14.40 -1.79
N HIS A 34 11.14 -15.56 -1.61
CA HIS A 34 10.40 -16.04 -0.43
C HIS A 34 11.34 -16.31 0.80
N ARG A 35 10.97 -16.71 2.03
CA ARG A 35 9.88 -17.53 2.62
C ARG A 35 9.89 -17.39 4.18
N ARG A 36 8.74 -17.70 4.84
CA ARG A 36 8.39 -18.11 6.25
C ARG A 36 9.54 -18.31 7.28
N GLY A 37 9.47 -18.07 8.60
CA GLY A 37 8.45 -17.62 9.57
C GLY A 37 8.75 -18.24 10.98
N THR A 38 8.88 -17.44 12.05
CA THR A 38 8.45 -17.72 13.47
C THR A 38 8.88 -16.61 14.46
N GLN A 39 7.86 -16.05 15.12
CA GLN A 39 7.69 -15.36 16.42
C GLN A 39 8.90 -14.90 17.26
N HIS A 40 9.05 -13.58 17.42
CA HIS A 40 9.19 -12.82 18.69
C HIS A 40 9.06 -11.30 18.39
N LEU A 41 8.70 -10.50 19.40
CA LEU A 41 8.19 -9.11 19.40
C LEU A 41 8.97 -8.08 18.53
N PRO A 42 8.33 -6.96 18.08
CA PRO A 42 8.64 -6.33 16.80
C PRO A 42 9.73 -5.24 16.90
N PHE A 43 10.99 -5.65 16.95
CA PHE A 43 12.12 -4.84 16.48
C PHE A 43 13.13 -5.79 15.79
N ALA A 44 12.83 -6.27 14.58
CA ALA A 44 13.81 -7.05 13.81
C ALA A 44 13.63 -6.97 12.28
N ARG A 45 14.66 -6.40 11.64
CA ARG A 45 15.21 -6.68 10.30
C ARG A 45 14.23 -6.74 9.11
N ARG A 46 13.96 -5.58 8.50
CA ARG A 46 13.62 -5.53 7.06
C ARG A 46 14.87 -5.88 6.23
N ARG A 47 14.64 -6.61 5.12
CA ARG A 47 15.64 -7.00 4.13
C ARG A 47 16.49 -5.81 3.67
N ARG A 48 17.79 -6.06 3.48
CA ARG A 48 18.77 -5.13 2.90
C ARG A 48 18.37 -4.80 1.47
N ASP A 49 17.96 -3.56 1.24
CA ASP A 49 17.86 -3.02 -0.11
C ASP A 49 19.26 -2.76 -0.65
N SER A 50 19.62 -3.45 -1.73
CA SER A 50 20.83 -3.19 -2.50
C SER A 50 20.73 -1.84 -3.19
N TYR A 51 21.68 -0.95 -2.94
CA TYR A 51 21.88 0.33 -3.64
C TYR A 51 21.92 0.11 -5.17
N SER A 52 20.90 0.60 -5.89
CA SER A 52 20.94 0.78 -7.34
C SER A 52 20.66 2.25 -7.65
N SER A 53 21.70 2.95 -8.09
CA SER A 53 21.64 4.37 -8.48
C SER A 53 21.06 4.50 -9.89
N THR A 54 19.93 5.18 -10.04
CA THR A 54 19.44 5.68 -11.33
C THR A 54 20.08 7.04 -11.61
N ALA A 55 20.74 7.17 -12.76
CA ALA A 55 21.34 8.41 -13.21
C ALA A 55 20.27 9.28 -13.90
N THR A 56 20.08 10.52 -13.41
CA THR A 56 19.29 11.56 -14.07
C THR A 56 20.14 12.24 -15.16
N VAL A 57 19.60 12.34 -16.37
CA VAL A 57 20.22 13.02 -17.51
C VAL A 57 19.95 14.52 -17.39
N ALA A 58 20.99 15.33 -17.25
CA ALA A 58 20.90 16.78 -17.37
C ALA A 58 20.99 17.20 -18.85
N ALA A 59 20.23 18.24 -19.22
CA ALA A 59 20.20 18.82 -20.56
C ALA A 59 21.53 19.53 -20.92
N PRO A 60 21.91 19.62 -22.21
CA PRO A 60 23.22 20.14 -22.61
C PRO A 60 23.25 21.67 -22.67
N ILE A 61 24.26 22.27 -22.04
CA ILE A 61 24.65 23.69 -22.17
C ILE A 61 25.62 23.82 -23.37
N PRO A 62 25.61 24.91 -24.15
CA PRO A 62 26.40 25.03 -25.38
C PRO A 62 27.91 25.12 -25.09
N LYS A 63 28.72 24.47 -25.93
CA LYS A 63 30.19 24.50 -25.87
C LYS A 63 30.71 25.82 -26.43
N GLN A 64 31.56 26.49 -25.66
CA GLN A 64 32.51 27.48 -26.18
C GLN A 64 33.69 26.73 -26.81
N GLU A 65 34.05 27.12 -28.03
CA GLU A 65 35.24 26.67 -28.73
C GLU A 65 36.46 27.35 -28.12
N ASP A 66 37.41 26.54 -27.62
CA ASP A 66 38.79 26.98 -27.43
C ASP A 66 39.71 26.00 -28.16
N ALA A 67 40.57 26.58 -28.98
CA ALA A 67 41.55 25.90 -29.81
C ALA A 67 42.86 25.70 -29.05
N GLY A 68 43.46 24.50 -29.18
CA GLY A 68 44.90 24.29 -28.98
C GLY A 68 45.25 23.09 -28.09
N GLY A 69 46.09 22.20 -28.62
CA GLY A 69 46.92 21.29 -27.82
C GLY A 69 46.70 19.80 -28.10
N ALA A 70 47.54 19.23 -28.95
CA ALA A 70 47.60 17.82 -29.29
C ALA A 70 48.13 16.93 -28.15
N GLY A 71 47.62 15.69 -28.07
CA GLY A 71 48.27 14.57 -27.37
C GLY A 71 47.47 14.01 -26.18
N GLY A 72 46.62 13.02 -26.43
CA GLY A 72 45.96 12.24 -25.38
C GLY A 72 45.07 11.16 -25.96
N GLU A 73 45.54 9.91 -25.92
CA GLU A 73 44.85 8.72 -26.43
C GLU A 73 43.45 8.54 -25.81
N ALA A 74 42.46 8.19 -26.63
CA ALA A 74 41.09 7.94 -26.20
C ALA A 74 41.00 6.65 -25.38
N GLU A 75 41.18 6.74 -24.05
CA GLU A 75 40.97 5.61 -23.15
C GLU A 75 39.53 5.06 -23.20
N GLY A 76 39.41 3.75 -23.40
CA GLY A 76 38.11 3.05 -23.41
C GLY A 76 37.39 3.14 -22.05
N LYS A 77 36.07 3.36 -22.08
CA LYS A 77 35.18 3.50 -20.89
C LYS A 77 35.37 2.41 -19.82
N ALA A 78 35.83 1.22 -20.19
CA ALA A 78 36.10 0.11 -19.28
C ALA A 78 37.37 0.32 -18.42
N ALA A 79 38.46 0.83 -19.02
CA ALA A 79 39.70 1.11 -18.31
C ALA A 79 39.52 2.23 -17.28
N ARG A 80 38.77 3.28 -17.64
CA ARG A 80 38.39 4.37 -16.73
C ARG A 80 37.57 3.89 -15.53
N ARG A 81 36.62 2.96 -15.74
CA ARG A 81 35.82 2.36 -14.64
C ARG A 81 36.67 1.49 -13.72
N ARG A 82 37.68 0.79 -14.26
CA ARG A 82 38.61 -0.01 -13.47
C ARG A 82 39.49 0.87 -12.58
N ARG A 83 40.13 1.91 -13.14
CA ARG A 83 40.94 2.88 -12.36
C ARG A 83 40.13 3.61 -11.30
N ALA A 84 38.89 3.99 -11.61
CA ALA A 84 38.00 4.60 -10.62
C ALA A 84 37.68 3.66 -9.44
N ARG A 85 37.63 2.33 -9.65
CA ARG A 85 37.45 1.36 -8.56
C ARG A 85 38.73 1.14 -7.75
N GLU A 86 39.89 1.19 -8.42
CA GLU A 86 41.20 1.00 -7.80
C GLU A 86 41.72 2.27 -7.10
N SER A 87 41.07 3.43 -7.32
CA SER A 87 41.36 4.69 -6.63
C SER A 87 41.14 4.61 -5.10
N PRO A 88 41.80 5.46 -4.30
CA PRO A 88 41.55 5.55 -2.86
C PRO A 88 40.05 5.76 -2.52
N GLU A 89 39.35 6.64 -3.26
CA GLU A 89 37.90 6.84 -3.09
C GLU A 89 37.10 5.57 -3.44
N GLY A 90 37.48 4.88 -4.51
CA GLY A 90 36.84 3.65 -4.98
C GLY A 90 36.99 2.49 -4.00
N ASN A 91 38.19 2.32 -3.45
CA ASN A 91 38.51 1.34 -2.42
C ASN A 91 37.77 1.66 -1.11
N PHE A 92 37.79 2.92 -0.67
CA PHE A 92 37.06 3.37 0.51
C PHE A 92 35.55 3.12 0.38
N ARG A 93 34.97 3.48 -0.78
CA ARG A 93 33.56 3.18 -1.08
C ARG A 93 33.27 1.68 -1.01
N HIS A 94 34.11 0.84 -1.61
CA HIS A 94 33.92 -0.60 -1.61
C HIS A 94 33.96 -1.17 -0.19
N GLN A 95 34.91 -0.72 0.64
CA GLN A 95 35.04 -1.15 2.02
C GLN A 95 33.85 -0.69 2.87
N LEU A 96 33.37 0.55 2.72
CA LEU A 96 32.15 1.01 3.39
C LEU A 96 30.90 0.23 2.96
N ASP A 97 30.76 -0.08 1.67
CA ASP A 97 29.65 -0.90 1.17
C ASP A 97 29.69 -2.31 1.80
N MET A 98 30.89 -2.89 1.99
CA MET A 98 31.08 -4.16 2.70
C MET A 98 30.74 -4.05 4.19
N CYS A 99 31.13 -2.96 4.87
CA CYS A 99 30.76 -2.70 6.26
C CYS A 99 29.24 -2.57 6.42
N SER A 100 28.58 -1.82 5.54
CA SER A 100 27.12 -1.69 5.49
C SER A 100 26.43 -3.04 5.29
N ARG A 101 26.97 -3.88 4.39
CA ARG A 101 26.50 -5.26 4.18
C ARG A 101 26.79 -6.19 5.34
N ASN A 102 27.72 -5.89 6.25
CA ASN A 102 28.01 -6.75 7.39
C ASN A 102 27.48 -6.17 8.71
N ALA A 103 26.86 -4.98 8.68
CA ALA A 103 26.50 -4.21 9.86
C ALA A 103 27.71 -3.95 10.79
N ASP A 104 28.88 -3.76 10.20
CA ASP A 104 30.14 -3.53 10.91
C ASP A 104 30.38 -2.02 11.09
N LEU A 105 29.79 -1.46 12.16
CA LEU A 105 29.96 -0.03 12.48
C LEU A 105 31.41 0.28 12.88
N THR A 106 32.04 -0.59 13.69
CA THR A 106 33.39 -0.36 14.21
C THR A 106 34.40 -0.17 13.10
N THR A 107 34.42 -1.06 12.10
CA THR A 107 35.32 -0.92 10.96
C THR A 107 34.97 0.30 10.13
N ALA A 108 33.68 0.60 9.93
CA ALA A 108 33.26 1.77 9.17
C ALA A 108 33.71 3.10 9.80
N LEU A 109 33.62 3.22 11.12
CA LEU A 109 34.10 4.40 11.85
C LEU A 109 35.62 4.52 11.76
N ARG A 110 36.36 3.41 11.88
CA ARG A 110 37.82 3.42 11.70
C ARG A 110 38.22 3.87 10.29
N LEU A 111 37.50 3.42 9.26
CA LEU A 111 37.72 3.84 7.87
C LEU A 111 37.39 5.33 7.69
N TYR A 112 36.33 5.81 8.31
CA TYR A 112 35.97 7.23 8.30
C TYR A 112 37.05 8.09 8.95
N ASP A 113 37.53 7.72 10.14
CA ASP A 113 38.58 8.45 10.85
C ASP A 113 39.89 8.46 10.05
N ALA A 114 40.24 7.34 9.40
CA ALA A 114 41.39 7.26 8.50
C ALA A 114 41.24 8.14 7.25
N ALA A 115 40.04 8.21 6.66
CA ALA A 115 39.74 9.04 5.51
C ALA A 115 39.80 10.55 5.81
N LEU A 116 39.70 10.93 7.08
CA LEU A 116 39.86 12.31 7.56
C LEU A 116 41.28 12.66 7.99
N SER A 117 42.20 11.69 8.03
CA SER A 117 43.58 11.94 8.45
C SER A 117 44.26 12.96 7.52
N PRO A 118 45.01 13.94 8.07
CA PRO A 118 45.76 14.92 7.27
C PRO A 118 46.74 14.27 6.27
N ASP A 119 47.20 13.06 6.55
CA ASP A 119 48.19 12.35 5.73
C ASP A 119 47.60 11.79 4.43
N SER A 120 46.29 11.53 4.37
CA SER A 120 45.60 10.98 3.19
C SER A 120 44.11 11.33 3.18
N PRO A 121 43.76 12.62 2.97
CA PRO A 121 42.37 13.06 3.03
C PRO A 121 41.61 12.55 1.80
N ILE A 122 40.49 11.88 2.05
CA ILE A 122 39.57 11.41 1.01
C ILE A 122 38.32 12.30 1.01
N PRO A 123 38.01 13.04 -0.06
CA PRO A 123 36.78 13.81 -0.16
C PRO A 123 35.54 12.91 -0.01
N LEU A 124 34.72 13.20 0.99
CA LEU A 124 33.55 12.39 1.29
C LEU A 124 32.35 12.80 0.44
N SER A 125 31.79 11.83 -0.28
CA SER A 125 30.58 12.02 -1.08
C SER A 125 29.31 11.79 -0.24
N LEU A 126 28.16 12.24 -0.76
CA LEU A 126 26.84 11.94 -0.21
C LEU A 126 26.61 10.43 0.02
N HIS A 127 27.17 9.57 -0.83
CA HIS A 127 27.07 8.12 -0.66
C HIS A 127 27.82 7.64 0.60
N HIS A 128 29.03 8.15 0.82
CA HIS A 128 29.85 7.77 1.98
C HIS A 128 29.15 8.18 3.28
N TYR A 129 28.67 9.42 3.35
CA TYR A 129 27.91 9.93 4.49
C TYR A 129 26.64 9.12 4.75
N ASN A 130 25.84 8.82 3.72
CA ASN A 130 24.63 8.01 3.89
C ASN A 130 24.92 6.60 4.40
N CYS A 131 25.99 5.95 3.93
CA CYS A 131 26.39 4.63 4.44
C CYS A 131 26.77 4.68 5.92
N LEU A 132 27.56 5.68 6.33
CA LEU A 132 27.99 5.87 7.71
C LEU A 132 26.82 6.20 8.65
N LEU A 133 25.98 7.16 8.28
CA LEU A 133 24.79 7.53 9.05
C LEU A 133 23.80 6.39 9.19
N TYR A 134 23.61 5.60 8.11
CA TYR A 134 22.78 4.41 8.16
C TYR A 134 23.32 3.37 9.16
N LEU A 135 24.62 3.09 9.13
CA LEU A 135 25.27 2.17 10.08
C LEU A 135 25.13 2.66 11.54
N CYS A 136 25.38 3.95 11.79
CA CYS A 136 25.20 4.55 13.11
C CYS A 136 23.75 4.41 13.57
N SER A 137 22.78 4.72 12.70
CA SER A 137 21.35 4.68 13.07
C SER A 137 20.85 3.27 13.38
N ASN A 138 21.37 2.25 12.68
CA ASN A 138 21.00 0.87 12.94
C ASN A 138 21.65 0.34 14.22
N ALA A 139 22.91 0.67 14.47
CA ALA A 139 23.58 0.30 15.71
C ALA A 139 22.86 0.95 16.91
N ALA A 140 22.55 2.24 16.80
CA ALA A 140 21.84 2.98 17.83
C ALA A 140 20.46 2.39 18.16
N ALA A 141 19.76 1.86 17.16
CA ALA A 141 18.45 1.24 17.36
C ALA A 141 18.51 -0.23 17.85
N SER A 142 19.65 -0.92 17.72
CA SER A 142 19.73 -2.37 17.98
C SER A 142 20.34 -2.72 19.34
N ASP A 143 21.14 -1.82 19.91
CA ASP A 143 21.89 -2.07 21.14
C ASP A 143 21.73 -0.89 22.12
N PRO A 144 21.00 -1.07 23.23
CA PRO A 144 20.80 -0.02 24.22
C PRO A 144 22.10 0.50 24.86
N ASP A 145 23.11 -0.36 25.02
CA ASP A 145 24.35 -0.02 25.73
C ASP A 145 25.30 0.80 24.85
N SER A 146 25.33 0.53 23.54
CA SER A 146 26.09 1.33 22.56
C SER A 146 25.25 2.40 21.85
N SER A 147 23.98 2.57 22.24
CA SER A 147 23.03 3.45 21.57
C SER A 147 23.47 4.91 21.56
N ALA A 148 23.91 5.40 22.72
CA ALA A 148 24.33 6.79 22.89
C ALA A 148 25.60 7.11 22.09
N ASP A 149 26.61 6.24 22.14
CA ASP A 149 27.88 6.45 21.44
C ASP A 149 27.71 6.38 19.92
N ALA A 150 26.95 5.40 19.42
CA ALA A 150 26.65 5.29 18.00
C ALA A 150 25.81 6.47 17.52
N ALA A 151 24.86 6.94 18.32
CA ALA A 151 24.05 8.11 18.01
C ALA A 151 24.90 9.38 17.95
N GLN A 152 25.77 9.59 18.95
CA GLN A 152 26.66 10.75 19.01
C GLN A 152 27.60 10.78 17.81
N ARG A 153 28.27 9.66 17.49
CA ARG A 153 29.11 9.57 16.29
C ARG A 153 28.31 9.85 15.02
N GLY A 154 27.07 9.41 14.94
CA GLY A 154 26.17 9.72 13.83
C GLY A 154 25.88 11.23 13.70
N PHE A 155 25.62 11.93 14.81
CA PHE A 155 25.42 13.38 14.81
C PHE A 155 26.70 14.13 14.41
N ASP A 156 27.86 13.71 14.89
CA ASP A 156 29.15 14.31 14.52
C ASP A 156 29.43 14.17 13.02
N ILE A 157 29.15 12.98 12.47
CA ILE A 157 29.27 12.70 11.02
C ILE A 157 28.30 13.57 10.21
N PHE A 158 27.08 13.80 10.70
CA PHE A 158 26.12 14.67 10.04
C PHE A 158 26.55 16.15 10.09
N ALA A 159 27.03 16.64 11.23
CA ALA A 159 27.56 18.00 11.34
C ALA A 159 28.76 18.22 10.39
N ARG A 160 29.62 17.21 10.26
CA ARG A 160 30.74 17.26 9.32
C ARG A 160 30.28 17.27 7.86
N MET A 161 29.24 16.50 7.52
CA MET A 161 28.63 16.53 6.19
C MET A 161 28.13 17.93 5.81
N GLU A 162 27.48 18.62 6.75
CA GLU A 162 27.03 20.00 6.56
C GLU A 162 28.23 20.97 6.42
N ALA A 163 29.29 20.79 7.22
CA ALA A 163 30.51 21.59 7.15
C ALA A 163 31.29 21.40 5.84
N ASP A 164 31.28 20.19 5.27
CA ASP A 164 31.87 19.88 3.97
C ASP A 164 31.01 20.41 2.79
N GLY A 165 29.86 21.03 3.06
CA GLY A 165 28.95 21.58 2.04
C GLY A 165 28.18 20.50 1.27
N VAL A 166 28.16 19.25 1.75
CA VAL A 166 27.46 18.14 1.09
C VAL A 166 25.98 18.20 1.45
N GLN A 167 25.14 18.48 0.46
CA GLN A 167 23.71 18.67 0.68
C GLN A 167 23.00 17.36 1.12
N PRO A 168 22.26 17.38 2.24
CA PRO A 168 21.54 16.21 2.71
C PRO A 168 20.36 15.88 1.80
N ASN A 169 20.07 14.59 1.66
CA ASN A 169 18.87 14.11 0.98
C ASN A 169 17.88 13.48 1.98
N GLU A 170 16.74 13.00 1.48
CA GLU A 170 15.72 12.37 2.33
C GLU A 170 16.26 11.16 3.12
N ALA A 171 17.18 10.37 2.56
CA ALA A 171 17.78 9.23 3.25
C ALA A 171 18.75 9.66 4.36
N THR A 172 19.51 10.73 4.12
CA THR A 172 20.38 11.37 5.12
C THR A 172 19.57 11.80 6.33
N LEU A 173 18.56 12.65 6.10
CA LEU A 173 17.76 13.22 7.18
C LEU A 173 16.89 12.16 7.87
N THR A 174 16.47 11.09 7.17
CA THR A 174 15.78 9.95 7.79
C THR A 174 16.71 9.18 8.74
N SER A 175 18.00 9.03 8.38
CA SER A 175 18.98 8.40 9.27
C SER A 175 19.23 9.25 10.51
N VAL A 176 19.29 10.59 10.37
CA VAL A 176 19.39 11.52 11.51
C VAL A 176 18.16 11.46 12.41
N ALA A 177 16.95 11.41 11.84
CA ALA A 177 15.72 11.25 12.63
C ALA A 177 15.72 9.93 13.44
N ARG A 178 16.29 8.85 12.89
CA ARG A 178 16.49 7.58 13.62
C ARG A 178 17.49 7.70 14.76
N LEU A 179 18.60 8.42 14.57
CA LEU A 179 19.58 8.68 15.64
C LEU A 179 18.94 9.47 16.80
N ALA A 180 18.13 10.48 16.49
CA ALA A 180 17.37 11.25 17.48
C ALA A 180 16.32 10.41 18.22
N ALA A 181 15.59 9.56 17.50
CA ALA A 181 14.64 8.63 18.12
C ALA A 181 15.35 7.62 19.06
N ALA A 182 16.51 7.09 18.67
CA ALA A 182 17.29 6.16 19.48
C ALA A 182 17.81 6.79 20.79
N THR A 183 18.10 8.08 20.77
CA THR A 183 18.49 8.86 21.96
C THR A 183 17.32 9.33 22.80
N ARG A 184 16.10 8.83 22.52
CA ARG A 184 14.84 9.20 23.19
C ARG A 184 14.52 10.70 23.09
N ASP A 185 14.93 11.34 22.00
CA ASP A 185 14.56 12.72 21.67
C ASP A 185 13.59 12.75 20.47
N PRO A 186 12.28 12.53 20.71
CA PRO A 186 11.28 12.58 19.65
C PRO A 186 11.10 13.99 19.06
N ALA A 187 11.40 15.05 19.85
CA ALA A 187 11.29 16.43 19.40
C ALA A 187 12.37 16.77 18.38
N MET A 188 13.61 16.37 18.63
CA MET A 188 14.69 16.47 17.66
C MET A 188 14.38 15.65 16.40
N ALA A 189 13.92 14.40 16.56
CA ALA A 189 13.55 13.56 15.43
C ALA A 189 12.50 14.23 14.54
N PHE A 190 11.47 14.83 15.13
CA PHE A 190 10.43 15.54 14.38
C PHE A 190 10.94 16.85 13.76
N SER A 191 11.80 17.60 14.46
CA SER A 191 12.41 18.82 13.93
C SER A 191 13.20 18.56 12.64
N VAL A 192 13.88 17.42 12.56
CA VAL A 192 14.62 16.98 11.36
C VAL A 192 13.68 16.74 10.19
N VAL A 193 12.50 16.14 10.43
CA VAL A 193 11.49 15.94 9.39
C VAL A 193 10.88 17.26 8.93
N ARG A 194 10.61 18.19 9.85
CA ARG A 194 10.17 19.56 9.49
C ARG A 194 11.22 20.28 8.64
N ARG A 195 12.51 20.13 8.98
CA ARG A 195 13.63 20.66 8.20
C ARG A 195 13.65 20.13 6.76
N MET A 196 13.31 18.84 6.55
CA MET A 196 13.19 18.27 5.19
C MET A 196 12.19 19.07 4.36
N ALA A 197 10.98 19.27 4.89
CA ALA A 197 9.90 19.98 4.20
C ALA A 197 10.28 21.44 3.89
N THR A 198 10.87 22.15 4.85
CA THR A 198 11.31 23.55 4.64
C THR A 198 12.45 23.67 3.62
N ALA A 199 13.27 22.64 3.46
CA ALA A 199 14.35 22.58 2.48
C ALA A 199 13.88 22.13 1.08
N GLY A 200 12.57 21.94 0.87
CA GLY A 200 12.03 21.43 -0.39
C GLY A 200 12.37 19.95 -0.65
N ILE A 201 12.75 19.20 0.39
CA ILE A 201 12.99 17.75 0.32
C ILE A 201 11.72 17.05 0.79
N PRO A 202 10.94 16.40 -0.10
CA PRO A 202 9.67 15.80 0.29
C PRO A 202 9.89 14.65 1.28
N PRO A 203 9.40 14.74 2.53
CA PRO A 203 9.50 13.65 3.49
C PRO A 203 8.66 12.46 3.04
N ARG A 204 9.07 11.25 3.42
CA ARG A 204 8.34 9.99 3.13
C ARG A 204 7.80 9.42 4.43
N LEU A 205 6.91 8.42 4.35
CA LEU A 205 6.40 7.73 5.54
C LEU A 205 7.53 7.24 6.47
N ARG A 206 8.60 6.68 5.88
CA ARG A 206 9.79 6.23 6.62
C ARG A 206 10.56 7.34 7.34
N SER A 207 10.39 8.59 6.93
CA SER A 207 10.99 9.76 7.57
C SER A 207 10.26 10.13 8.86
N TYR A 208 8.94 9.94 8.91
CA TYR A 208 8.10 10.23 10.07
C TYR A 208 8.12 9.15 11.14
N GLY A 209 8.23 7.88 10.73
CA GLY A 209 8.20 6.71 11.63
C GLY A 209 9.05 6.88 12.90
N PRO A 210 10.35 7.26 12.81
CA PRO A 210 11.19 7.44 14.00
C PRO A 210 10.62 8.41 15.03
N ALA A 211 10.15 9.58 14.59
CA ALA A 211 9.57 10.58 15.49
C ALA A 211 8.24 10.11 16.09
N LEU A 212 7.36 9.56 15.24
CA LEU A 212 6.04 9.09 15.67
C LEU A 212 6.15 7.99 16.72
N PHE A 213 6.95 6.96 16.45
CA PHE A 213 7.12 5.84 17.38
C PHE A 213 7.79 6.28 18.67
N ALA A 214 8.79 7.18 18.61
CA ALA A 214 9.43 7.71 19.81
C ALA A 214 8.46 8.52 20.69
N TYR A 215 7.57 9.35 20.12
CA TYR A 215 6.52 10.02 20.91
C TYR A 215 5.53 9.02 21.52
N CYS A 216 5.11 8.01 20.76
CA CYS A 216 4.22 6.96 21.26
C CYS A 216 4.87 6.15 22.40
N GLU A 217 6.15 5.80 22.30
CA GLU A 217 6.92 5.11 23.35
C GLU A 217 7.09 5.99 24.60
N ALA A 218 7.31 7.29 24.41
CA ALA A 218 7.34 8.28 25.49
C ALA A 218 5.95 8.56 26.10
N LYS A 219 4.88 7.90 25.59
CA LYS A 219 3.48 8.13 25.96
C LYS A 219 3.07 9.61 25.81
N ASP A 220 3.60 10.29 24.82
CA ASP A 220 3.25 11.66 24.47
C ASP A 220 2.29 11.66 23.26
N ALA A 221 1.00 11.66 23.57
CA ALA A 221 -0.05 11.66 22.55
C ALA A 221 -0.14 13.00 21.79
N ASP A 222 0.21 14.13 22.42
CA ASP A 222 0.16 15.45 21.77
C ASP A 222 1.29 15.59 20.75
N GLY A 223 2.51 15.16 21.11
CA GLY A 223 3.63 15.07 20.17
C GLY A 223 3.32 14.14 18.99
N ALA A 224 2.77 12.95 19.25
CA ALA A 224 2.36 12.01 18.20
C ALA A 224 1.30 12.61 17.25
N GLN A 225 0.33 13.34 17.80
CA GLN A 225 -0.71 14.02 17.01
C GLN A 225 -0.14 15.15 16.13
N GLN A 226 0.85 15.89 16.62
CA GLN A 226 1.56 16.89 15.80
C GLN A 226 2.28 16.24 14.61
N VAL A 227 2.86 15.06 14.82
CA VAL A 227 3.50 14.29 13.74
C VAL A 227 2.47 13.88 12.70
N GLU A 228 1.32 13.33 13.11
CA GLU A 228 0.23 12.95 12.19
C GLU A 228 -0.29 14.16 11.40
N ALA A 229 -0.53 15.30 12.07
CA ALA A 229 -1.00 16.52 11.42
C ALA A 229 -0.01 17.02 10.35
N HIS A 230 1.30 16.90 10.60
CA HIS A 230 2.33 17.28 9.63
C HIS A 230 2.45 16.26 8.49
N MET A 231 2.23 14.97 8.74
CA MET A 231 2.10 13.95 7.69
C MET A 231 0.97 14.31 6.73
N ASP A 232 -0.20 14.66 7.26
CA ASP A 232 -1.37 15.07 6.46
C ASP A 232 -1.08 16.34 5.65
N ALA A 233 -0.49 17.36 6.27
CA ALA A 233 -0.08 18.58 5.57
C ALA A 233 0.95 18.33 4.45
N SER A 234 1.75 17.26 4.58
CA SER A 234 2.74 16.85 3.59
C SER A 234 2.21 15.84 2.55
N GLY A 235 0.93 15.46 2.63
CA GLY A 235 0.33 14.44 1.75
C GLY A 235 0.88 13.03 1.96
N VAL A 236 1.43 12.73 3.14
CA VAL A 236 1.97 11.41 3.51
C VAL A 236 0.91 10.62 4.27
N VAL A 237 0.41 9.56 3.66
CA VAL A 237 -0.62 8.71 4.25
C VAL A 237 0.01 7.67 5.19
N PRO A 238 -0.44 7.54 6.46
CA PRO A 238 0.05 6.51 7.37
C PRO A 238 -0.38 5.11 6.93
N GLU A 239 0.46 4.12 7.21
CA GLU A 239 0.12 2.70 7.09
C GLU A 239 -0.37 2.15 8.44
N GLU A 240 -0.72 0.87 8.49
CA GLU A 240 -1.21 0.22 9.71
C GLU A 240 -0.29 0.38 10.94
N PRO A 241 1.06 0.27 10.84
CA PRO A 241 1.92 0.40 12.02
C PRO A 241 1.83 1.78 12.68
N GLU A 242 1.79 2.85 11.89
CA GLU A 242 1.66 4.21 12.39
C GLU A 242 0.28 4.45 13.02
N LEU A 243 -0.79 3.97 12.37
CA LEU A 243 -2.16 4.04 12.92
C LEU A 243 -2.31 3.26 14.21
N ALA A 244 -1.74 2.05 14.31
CA ALA A 244 -1.78 1.23 15.51
C ALA A 244 -1.02 1.87 16.68
N ALA A 245 0.10 2.54 16.41
CA ALA A 245 0.84 3.28 17.42
C ALA A 245 0.05 4.50 17.94
N LEU A 246 -0.53 5.28 17.04
CA LEU A 246 -1.43 6.39 17.37
C LEU A 246 -2.65 5.92 18.17
N LEU A 247 -3.26 4.80 17.76
CA LEU A 247 -4.42 4.23 18.42
C LEU A 247 -4.09 3.82 19.86
N ARG A 248 -2.95 3.14 20.04
CA ARG A 248 -2.48 2.68 21.34
C ARG A 248 -2.18 3.84 22.30
N VAL A 249 -1.41 4.84 21.87
CA VAL A 249 -1.05 5.97 22.76
C VAL A 249 -2.29 6.76 23.19
N ASN A 250 -3.28 6.92 22.31
CA ASN A 250 -4.53 7.60 22.65
C ASN A 250 -5.45 6.75 23.53
N ALA A 251 -5.50 5.43 23.30
CA ALA A 251 -6.22 4.50 24.16
C ALA A 251 -5.64 4.48 25.58
N ASP A 252 -4.31 4.40 25.71
CA ASP A 252 -3.60 4.42 27.00
C ASP A 252 -3.82 5.73 27.78
N LYS A 253 -4.07 6.84 27.07
CA LYS A 253 -4.39 8.16 27.65
C LYS A 253 -5.88 8.39 27.85
N GLY A 254 -6.74 7.45 27.48
CA GLY A 254 -8.20 7.60 27.58
C GLY A 254 -8.80 8.66 26.66
N ARG A 255 -8.12 9.05 25.58
CA ARG A 255 -8.57 10.09 24.63
C ARG A 255 -9.63 9.53 23.67
N ALA A 256 -10.84 9.33 24.18
CA ALA A 256 -11.92 8.62 23.48
C ALA A 256 -12.25 9.15 22.08
N ASP A 257 -12.33 10.47 21.91
CA ASP A 257 -12.66 11.08 20.61
C ASP A 257 -11.58 10.81 19.57
N GLU A 258 -10.33 10.78 20.00
CA GLU A 258 -9.20 10.53 19.12
C GLU A 258 -9.11 9.05 18.75
N VAL A 259 -9.40 8.15 19.69
CA VAL A 259 -9.54 6.71 19.39
C VAL A 259 -10.67 6.48 18.37
N TYR A 260 -11.81 7.15 18.52
CA TYR A 260 -12.92 7.08 17.56
C TYR A 260 -12.48 7.50 16.15
N ARG A 261 -11.80 8.66 16.05
CA ARG A 261 -11.27 9.19 14.79
C ARG A 261 -10.27 8.20 14.16
N LEU A 262 -9.37 7.64 14.95
CA LEU A 262 -8.33 6.70 14.49
C LEU A 262 -8.89 5.34 14.05
N LEU A 263 -9.95 4.84 14.70
CA LEU A 263 -10.65 3.62 14.24
C LEU A 263 -11.30 3.82 12.88
N HIS A 264 -11.95 4.96 12.65
CA HIS A 264 -12.49 5.31 11.33
C HIS A 264 -11.40 5.55 10.28
N ARG A 265 -10.27 6.13 10.68
CA ARG A 265 -9.10 6.26 9.80
C ARG A 265 -8.52 4.89 9.42
N THR A 266 -8.44 3.97 10.38
CA THR A 266 -8.03 2.57 10.16
C THR A 266 -9.02 1.85 9.25
N ARG A 267 -10.33 2.05 9.45
CA ARG A 267 -11.39 1.53 8.56
C ARG A 267 -11.17 1.95 7.12
N ALA A 268 -10.89 3.23 6.89
CA ALA A 268 -10.76 3.80 5.55
C ALA A 268 -9.45 3.40 4.85
N LEU A 269 -8.32 3.36 5.57
CA LEU A 269 -6.99 3.15 4.98
C LEU A 269 -6.56 1.68 4.97
N VAL A 270 -6.91 0.93 6.01
CA VAL A 270 -6.38 -0.43 6.26
C VAL A 270 -7.46 -1.50 6.06
N ARG A 271 -8.71 -1.20 6.44
CA ARG A 271 -9.90 -2.07 6.37
C ARG A 271 -9.87 -3.30 7.28
N GLN A 272 -8.80 -4.09 7.24
CA GLN A 272 -8.59 -5.33 8.00
C GLN A 272 -7.27 -5.24 8.74
N VAL A 273 -7.28 -5.57 10.02
CA VAL A 273 -6.12 -5.31 10.89
C VAL A 273 -5.33 -6.60 11.17
N CYS A 274 -4.02 -6.50 11.32
CA CYS A 274 -3.21 -7.59 11.86
C CYS A 274 -3.53 -7.85 13.33
N ASP A 275 -3.16 -9.03 13.83
CA ASP A 275 -3.55 -9.45 15.17
C ASP A 275 -2.99 -8.53 16.28
N THR A 276 -1.81 -7.93 16.08
CA THR A 276 -1.25 -6.97 17.04
C THR A 276 -2.09 -5.69 17.14
N THR A 277 -2.59 -5.18 16.01
CA THR A 277 -3.50 -4.03 16.01
C THR A 277 -4.87 -4.42 16.58
N ALA A 278 -5.35 -5.63 16.27
CA ALA A 278 -6.58 -6.18 16.85
C ALA A 278 -6.53 -6.19 18.38
N GLN A 279 -5.41 -6.59 18.97
CA GLN A 279 -5.20 -6.56 20.43
C GLN A 279 -5.28 -5.14 21.02
N VAL A 280 -4.78 -4.12 20.30
CA VAL A 280 -4.91 -2.70 20.73
C VAL A 280 -6.38 -2.28 20.75
N VAL A 281 -7.14 -2.65 19.72
CA VAL A 281 -8.58 -2.36 19.63
C VAL A 281 -9.33 -3.05 20.78
N GLU A 282 -9.04 -4.34 21.02
CA GLU A 282 -9.64 -5.09 22.13
C GLU A 282 -9.32 -4.48 23.50
N ALA A 283 -8.07 -4.04 23.70
CA ALA A 283 -7.64 -3.40 24.94
C ALA A 283 -8.39 -2.07 25.16
N TRP A 284 -8.61 -1.28 24.11
CA TRP A 284 -9.45 -0.09 24.19
C TRP A 284 -10.86 -0.43 24.67
N PHE A 285 -11.57 -1.33 23.98
CA PHE A 285 -12.96 -1.63 24.34
C PHE A 285 -13.11 -2.26 25.74
N ARG A 286 -12.08 -2.92 26.26
CA ARG A 286 -12.06 -3.45 27.64
C ARG A 286 -11.68 -2.43 28.71
N SER A 287 -11.34 -1.20 28.34
CA SER A 287 -10.92 -0.17 29.28
C SER A 287 -12.08 0.57 29.96
N ASP A 288 -11.81 1.15 31.13
CA ASP A 288 -12.75 2.04 31.82
C ASP A 288 -13.03 3.30 30.99
N ALA A 289 -12.01 3.87 30.35
CA ALA A 289 -12.17 5.03 29.47
C ALA A 289 -13.15 4.76 28.32
N ALA A 290 -13.08 3.58 27.70
CA ALA A 290 -14.07 3.19 26.68
C ALA A 290 -15.46 2.97 27.27
N SER A 291 -15.56 2.51 28.52
CA SER A 291 -16.83 2.31 29.22
C SER A 291 -17.53 3.63 29.56
N GLU A 292 -16.76 4.69 29.81
CA GLU A 292 -17.26 6.05 30.04
C GLU A 292 -17.50 6.84 28.75
N ALA A 293 -16.82 6.46 27.67
CA ALA A 293 -16.97 7.09 26.36
C ALA A 293 -18.38 6.88 25.79
N GLY A 294 -19.00 7.97 25.33
CA GLY A 294 -20.28 7.99 24.62
C GLY A 294 -21.42 8.65 25.38
N VAL A 295 -22.60 8.53 24.79
CA VAL A 295 -23.83 9.18 25.26
C VAL A 295 -24.94 8.16 25.54
N ASP A 296 -25.70 8.36 26.62
CA ASP A 296 -26.80 7.48 26.99
C ASP A 296 -28.00 7.56 26.03
N LYS A 297 -28.17 8.71 25.37
CA LYS A 297 -29.26 8.97 24.43
C LYS A 297 -28.70 9.71 23.22
N TRP A 298 -29.10 9.28 22.03
CA TRP A 298 -28.76 9.90 20.75
C TRP A 298 -30.02 10.02 19.88
N ASP A 299 -29.95 10.82 18.82
CA ASP A 299 -31.01 10.89 17.81
C ASP A 299 -30.80 9.78 16.76
N PRO A 300 -31.65 8.74 16.71
CA PRO A 300 -31.48 7.66 15.74
C PRO A 300 -31.56 8.15 14.29
N ARG A 301 -32.24 9.28 14.02
CA ARG A 301 -32.33 9.85 12.67
C ARG A 301 -30.97 10.34 12.20
N LYS A 302 -30.21 11.01 13.07
CA LYS A 302 -28.85 11.48 12.75
C LYS A 302 -27.89 10.32 12.50
N VAL A 303 -28.01 9.25 13.29
CA VAL A 303 -27.23 8.02 13.07
C VAL A 303 -27.54 7.43 11.71
N LYS A 304 -28.82 7.26 11.39
CA LYS A 304 -29.26 6.73 10.10
C LYS A 304 -28.84 7.61 8.92
N GLU A 305 -28.93 8.93 9.05
CA GLU A 305 -28.41 9.89 8.07
C GLU A 305 -26.90 9.73 7.89
N GLY A 306 -26.15 9.53 8.98
CA GLY A 306 -24.73 9.22 8.96
C GLY A 306 -24.41 7.95 8.18
N VAL A 307 -25.16 6.87 8.42
CA VAL A 307 -25.03 5.59 7.69
C VAL A 307 -25.24 5.77 6.19
N ILE A 308 -26.31 6.46 5.81
CA ILE A 308 -26.63 6.70 4.40
C ILE A 308 -25.55 7.56 3.74
N LYS A 309 -25.14 8.66 4.39
CA LYS A 309 -24.10 9.57 3.87
C LYS A 309 -22.73 8.90 3.78
N GLY A 310 -22.44 7.95 4.68
CA GLY A 310 -21.20 7.19 4.73
C GLY A 310 -21.11 6.03 3.74
N GLY A 311 -22.17 5.75 2.96
CA GLY A 311 -22.22 4.63 2.01
C GLY A 311 -22.54 3.27 2.66
N GLY A 312 -22.96 3.26 3.93
CA GLY A 312 -23.24 2.06 4.71
C GLY A 312 -22.07 1.58 5.58
N GLY A 313 -22.40 0.83 6.64
CA GLY A 313 -21.44 0.16 7.53
C GLY A 313 -20.72 1.03 8.57
N TRP A 314 -21.09 2.31 8.71
CA TRP A 314 -20.63 3.22 9.78
C TRP A 314 -21.47 4.50 9.80
N HIS A 315 -21.53 5.25 10.91
CA HIS A 315 -22.31 6.48 11.02
C HIS A 315 -21.52 7.74 11.42
N GLY A 316 -20.37 7.60 12.08
CA GLY A 316 -19.48 8.73 12.36
C GLY A 316 -20.04 9.78 13.34
N GLN A 317 -20.96 9.39 14.23
CA GLN A 317 -21.64 10.31 15.17
C GLN A 317 -21.02 10.31 16.57
N GLY A 318 -19.85 9.70 16.74
CA GLY A 318 -19.21 9.47 18.05
C GLY A 318 -19.69 8.18 18.72
N TRP A 319 -19.18 7.93 19.92
CA TRP A 319 -19.50 6.73 20.69
C TRP A 319 -20.96 6.74 21.18
N LEU A 320 -21.68 5.64 20.96
CA LEU A 320 -23.06 5.47 21.41
C LEU A 320 -23.14 4.54 22.64
N GLY A 321 -24.10 4.82 23.52
CA GLY A 321 -24.28 4.14 24.80
C GLY A 321 -23.26 4.55 25.86
N LYS A 322 -23.44 3.99 27.06
CA LYS A 322 -22.46 4.03 28.16
C LYS A 322 -22.40 2.68 28.87
N GLY A 323 -21.36 2.51 29.68
CA GLY A 323 -21.11 1.31 30.45
C GLY A 323 -20.17 0.34 29.76
N PRO A 324 -19.91 -0.81 30.41
CA PRO A 324 -18.91 -1.77 29.96
C PRO A 324 -19.29 -2.39 28.62
N TRP A 325 -18.28 -2.61 27.78
CA TRP A 325 -18.42 -3.33 26.52
C TRP A 325 -18.29 -4.85 26.74
N SER A 326 -19.07 -5.62 25.98
CA SER A 326 -18.81 -7.05 25.76
C SER A 326 -17.88 -7.18 24.57
N VAL A 327 -16.68 -7.74 24.79
CA VAL A 327 -15.60 -7.82 23.78
C VAL A 327 -15.13 -9.24 23.60
N ASP A 328 -15.46 -9.83 22.46
CA ASP A 328 -15.17 -11.22 22.13
C ASP A 328 -14.61 -11.38 20.71
N ARG A 329 -13.81 -12.42 20.50
CA ARG A 329 -13.51 -12.90 19.14
C ARG A 329 -14.71 -13.68 18.59
N SER A 330 -15.01 -13.47 17.32
CA SER A 330 -16.13 -14.06 16.58
C SER A 330 -15.69 -14.45 15.17
N GLU A 331 -16.55 -15.22 14.51
CA GLU A 331 -16.56 -15.43 13.07
C GLU A 331 -17.88 -14.90 12.49
N MET A 332 -17.92 -14.72 11.18
CA MET A 332 -19.14 -14.39 10.43
C MET A 332 -19.61 -15.66 9.72
N ASP A 333 -20.92 -15.90 9.72
CA ASP A 333 -21.48 -16.96 8.88
C ASP A 333 -21.44 -16.57 7.38
N LYS A 334 -21.93 -17.48 6.53
CA LYS A 334 -21.98 -17.29 5.07
C LYS A 334 -22.82 -16.08 4.62
N ASP A 335 -23.75 -15.64 5.46
CA ASP A 335 -24.69 -14.56 5.19
C ASP A 335 -24.22 -13.23 5.82
N GLY A 336 -23.08 -13.25 6.53
CA GLY A 336 -22.49 -12.09 7.20
C GLY A 336 -23.02 -11.83 8.60
N THR A 337 -23.63 -12.82 9.24
CA THR A 337 -24.12 -12.71 10.62
C THR A 337 -23.00 -13.05 11.61
N CYS A 338 -22.80 -12.17 12.58
CA CYS A 338 -21.87 -12.38 13.68
C CYS A 338 -22.36 -13.51 14.58
N GLN A 339 -21.54 -14.55 14.74
CA GLN A 339 -21.87 -15.71 15.58
C GLN A 339 -21.90 -15.40 17.09
N ARG A 340 -21.45 -14.21 17.52
CA ARG A 340 -21.48 -13.77 18.92
C ARG A 340 -22.71 -12.93 19.26
N CYS A 341 -22.93 -11.83 18.56
CA CYS A 341 -24.01 -10.90 18.87
C CYS A 341 -25.27 -11.09 18.00
N GLY A 342 -25.18 -11.87 16.91
CA GLY A 342 -26.27 -12.08 15.97
C GLY A 342 -26.50 -10.90 15.00
N GLU A 343 -25.65 -9.87 15.02
CA GLU A 343 -25.76 -8.75 14.10
C GLU A 343 -25.28 -9.11 12.70
N ARG A 344 -25.99 -8.63 11.68
CA ARG A 344 -25.66 -8.89 10.28
C ARG A 344 -24.89 -7.72 9.67
N LEU A 345 -23.67 -7.99 9.22
CA LEU A 345 -22.81 -7.02 8.56
C LEU A 345 -23.43 -6.52 7.25
N VAL A 346 -23.07 -5.30 6.88
CA VAL A 346 -23.57 -4.62 5.67
C VAL A 346 -22.63 -4.89 4.49
N CYS A 347 -23.20 -4.92 3.28
CA CYS A 347 -22.45 -4.84 2.04
C CYS A 347 -22.32 -3.36 1.64
N ILE A 348 -21.11 -2.80 1.78
CA ILE A 348 -20.85 -1.38 1.50
C ILE A 348 -20.67 -1.21 0.00
N ASP A 349 -21.53 -0.44 -0.65
CA ASP A 349 -21.47 -0.27 -2.10
C ASP A 349 -20.26 0.54 -2.56
N ILE A 350 -19.76 0.17 -3.74
CA ILE A 350 -18.70 0.91 -4.43
C ILE A 350 -19.41 1.91 -5.33
N ASP A 351 -19.06 3.19 -5.21
CA ASP A 351 -19.65 4.24 -6.03
C ASP A 351 -19.40 3.93 -7.52
N PRO A 352 -20.46 3.94 -8.37
CA PRO A 352 -20.31 3.76 -9.81
C PRO A 352 -19.30 4.72 -10.46
N SER A 353 -19.24 5.97 -9.98
CA SER A 353 -18.30 6.98 -10.49
C SER A 353 -16.84 6.64 -10.15
N GLU A 354 -16.57 6.08 -8.96
CA GLU A 354 -15.24 5.55 -8.62
C GLU A 354 -14.85 4.42 -9.57
N THR A 355 -15.80 3.55 -9.91
CA THR A 355 -15.57 2.44 -10.85
C THR A 355 -15.25 2.94 -12.26
N ASP A 356 -15.98 3.95 -12.73
CA ASP A 356 -15.76 4.53 -14.06
C ASP A 356 -14.41 5.28 -14.12
N ASN A 357 -14.05 6.02 -13.06
CA ASN A 357 -12.74 6.67 -12.92
C ASN A 357 -11.59 5.64 -12.89
N PHE A 358 -11.80 4.51 -12.21
CA PHE A 358 -10.84 3.42 -12.18
C PHE A 358 -10.67 2.77 -13.56
N ALA A 359 -11.75 2.54 -14.30
CA ALA A 359 -11.71 2.02 -15.67
C ALA A 359 -10.91 2.94 -16.61
N ASN A 360 -11.08 4.26 -16.47
CA ASN A 360 -10.32 5.26 -17.22
C ASN A 360 -8.83 5.22 -16.86
N SER A 361 -8.51 5.17 -15.57
CA SER A 361 -7.12 5.05 -15.09
C SER A 361 -6.44 3.76 -15.59
N LEU A 362 -7.17 2.66 -15.59
CA LEU A 362 -6.71 1.38 -16.11
C LEU A 362 -6.41 1.46 -17.62
N THR A 363 -7.26 2.15 -18.37
CA THR A 363 -7.06 2.38 -19.81
C THR A 363 -5.77 3.16 -20.08
N GLU A 364 -5.52 4.23 -19.32
CA GLU A 364 -4.29 5.01 -19.46
C GLU A 364 -3.04 4.19 -19.14
N LEU A 365 -3.10 3.36 -18.09
CA LEU A 365 -1.99 2.50 -17.69
C LEU A 365 -1.72 1.38 -18.70
N ALA A 366 -2.77 0.80 -19.27
CA ALA A 366 -2.68 -0.22 -20.32
C ALA A 366 -2.08 0.38 -21.59
N ILE A 367 -2.57 1.52 -22.09
CA ILE A 367 -2.05 2.16 -23.31
C ILE A 367 -0.56 2.56 -23.18
N LYS A 368 -0.09 2.85 -21.97
CA LYS A 368 1.34 3.16 -21.72
C LYS A 368 2.26 1.94 -21.81
N ARG A 369 1.73 0.71 -21.76
CA ARG A 369 2.50 -0.54 -21.66
C ARG A 369 2.20 -1.53 -22.77
N GLU A 370 1.00 -1.47 -23.31
CA GLU A 370 0.51 -2.26 -24.43
C GLU A 370 0.57 -1.46 -25.73
N THR A 371 0.46 -2.16 -26.85
CA THR A 371 0.20 -1.55 -28.15
C THR A 371 -1.16 -0.85 -28.12
N ARG A 372 -1.16 0.49 -28.28
CA ARG A 372 -2.37 1.33 -28.17
C ARG A 372 -3.53 0.81 -29.01
N ASP A 373 -3.28 0.45 -30.26
CA ASP A 373 -4.32 0.03 -31.20
C ASP A 373 -4.96 -1.30 -30.80
N ASP A 374 -4.18 -2.23 -30.23
CA ASP A 374 -4.68 -3.52 -29.77
C ASP A 374 -5.62 -3.37 -28.57
N PHE A 375 -5.27 -2.52 -27.62
CA PHE A 375 -6.11 -2.28 -26.44
C PHE A 375 -7.39 -1.50 -26.80
N LEU A 376 -7.29 -0.45 -27.64
CA LEU A 376 -8.47 0.28 -28.13
C LEU A 376 -9.39 -0.61 -29.00
N GLY A 377 -8.78 -1.52 -29.77
CA GLY A 377 -9.49 -2.56 -30.52
C GLY A 377 -10.30 -3.47 -29.60
N PHE A 378 -9.70 -3.90 -28.48
CA PHE A 378 -10.41 -4.67 -27.45
C PHE A 378 -11.57 -3.89 -26.80
N GLN A 379 -11.38 -2.62 -26.44
CA GLN A 379 -12.46 -1.81 -25.88
C GLN A 379 -13.66 -1.71 -26.84
N SER A 380 -13.38 -1.54 -28.13
CA SER A 380 -14.41 -1.49 -29.18
C SER A 380 -15.05 -2.85 -29.45
N TRP A 381 -14.30 -3.94 -29.26
CA TRP A 381 -14.84 -5.29 -29.30
C TRP A 381 -15.78 -5.53 -28.11
N LEU A 382 -15.35 -5.20 -26.89
CA LEU A 382 -16.13 -5.41 -25.66
C LEU A 382 -17.47 -4.67 -25.69
N ARG A 383 -17.47 -3.41 -26.16
CA ARG A 383 -18.72 -2.63 -26.33
C ARG A 383 -19.74 -3.27 -27.28
N ARG A 384 -19.29 -4.05 -28.26
CA ARG A 384 -20.16 -4.72 -29.24
C ARG A 384 -20.66 -6.09 -28.80
N HIS A 385 -19.95 -6.75 -27.88
CA HIS A 385 -20.23 -8.14 -27.49
C HIS A 385 -20.78 -8.28 -26.06
N GLY A 386 -20.46 -7.33 -25.18
CA GLY A 386 -20.96 -7.30 -23.80
C GLY A 386 -22.41 -6.81 -23.68
N PRO A 387 -22.90 -6.61 -22.45
CA PRO A 387 -22.22 -6.87 -21.18
C PRO A 387 -22.15 -8.37 -20.84
N PHE A 388 -21.15 -8.75 -20.04
CA PHE A 388 -20.97 -10.10 -19.51
C PHE A 388 -21.20 -10.12 -18.00
N ASP A 389 -21.82 -11.18 -17.47
CA ASP A 389 -22.01 -11.35 -16.00
C ASP A 389 -20.72 -11.76 -15.29
N ALA A 390 -19.76 -12.34 -16.03
CA ALA A 390 -18.47 -12.75 -15.51
C ALA A 390 -17.40 -12.75 -16.59
N VAL A 391 -16.16 -12.52 -16.17
CA VAL A 391 -14.94 -12.60 -16.98
C VAL A 391 -14.02 -13.65 -16.36
N ILE A 392 -13.40 -14.49 -17.19
CA ILE A 392 -12.51 -15.58 -16.77
C ILE A 392 -11.10 -15.30 -17.28
N ASP A 393 -10.15 -15.28 -16.36
CA ASP A 393 -8.72 -15.42 -16.65
C ASP A 393 -8.42 -16.90 -16.98
N ALA A 394 -8.56 -17.24 -18.26
CA ALA A 394 -8.46 -18.63 -18.67
C ALA A 394 -7.02 -19.16 -18.61
N ALA A 395 -6.01 -18.28 -18.65
CA ALA A 395 -4.62 -18.66 -18.46
C ALA A 395 -4.40 -19.19 -17.04
N ASN A 396 -4.84 -18.45 -16.02
CA ASN A 396 -4.78 -18.87 -14.62
C ASN A 396 -5.60 -20.13 -14.36
N VAL A 397 -6.86 -20.15 -14.84
CA VAL A 397 -7.74 -21.32 -14.66
C VAL A 397 -7.18 -22.56 -15.33
N GLY A 398 -6.71 -22.48 -16.58
CA GLY A 398 -6.22 -23.63 -17.34
C GLY A 398 -4.89 -24.19 -16.86
N LEU A 399 -4.11 -23.42 -16.08
CA LEU A 399 -2.83 -23.82 -15.49
C LEU A 399 -2.94 -24.14 -13.99
N TYR A 400 -4.12 -24.01 -13.39
CA TYR A 400 -4.28 -24.27 -11.96
C TYR A 400 -3.85 -25.71 -11.61
N ASN A 401 -2.94 -25.83 -10.63
CA ASN A 401 -2.31 -27.08 -10.16
C ASN A 401 -1.70 -27.98 -11.26
N SER A 402 -1.39 -27.44 -12.43
CA SER A 402 -0.82 -28.20 -13.55
C SER A 402 0.21 -27.38 -14.33
N LYS A 403 1.28 -28.04 -14.79
CA LYS A 403 2.24 -27.42 -15.72
C LYS A 403 1.70 -27.34 -17.15
N ALA A 404 0.75 -28.19 -17.50
CA ALA A 404 0.13 -28.25 -18.82
C ALA A 404 -1.25 -27.58 -18.81
N PHE A 405 -1.53 -26.78 -19.83
CA PHE A 405 -2.80 -26.07 -19.98
C PHE A 405 -3.95 -27.03 -20.30
N SER A 406 -5.05 -26.97 -19.55
CA SER A 406 -6.23 -27.82 -19.74
C SER A 406 -7.46 -27.03 -20.20
N PHE A 407 -7.88 -27.24 -21.45
CA PHE A 407 -9.12 -26.65 -21.98
C PHE A 407 -10.38 -27.21 -21.31
N SER A 408 -10.40 -28.50 -20.98
CA SER A 408 -11.53 -29.12 -20.28
C SER A 408 -11.71 -28.54 -18.88
N GLN A 409 -10.61 -28.19 -18.20
CA GLN A 409 -10.64 -27.50 -16.91
C GLN A 409 -11.27 -26.12 -17.02
N VAL A 410 -10.81 -25.30 -17.98
CA VAL A 410 -11.43 -23.99 -18.26
C VAL A 410 -12.91 -24.17 -18.57
N ASN A 411 -13.27 -25.10 -19.45
CA ASN A 411 -14.67 -25.35 -19.83
C ASN A 411 -15.55 -25.78 -18.65
N SER A 412 -15.01 -26.57 -17.71
CA SER A 412 -15.74 -26.93 -16.48
C SER A 412 -16.09 -25.70 -15.63
N VAL A 413 -15.17 -24.73 -15.53
CA VAL A 413 -15.37 -23.46 -14.82
C VAL A 413 -16.33 -22.56 -15.58
N VAL A 414 -16.20 -22.44 -16.91
CA VAL A 414 -17.16 -21.72 -17.78
C VAL A 414 -18.58 -22.19 -17.49
N ASN A 415 -18.81 -23.50 -17.50
CA ASN A 415 -20.12 -24.10 -17.26
C ASN A 415 -20.60 -23.89 -15.82
N ALA A 416 -19.70 -23.95 -14.83
CA ALA A 416 -20.04 -23.69 -13.43
C ALA A 416 -20.47 -22.23 -13.22
N ILE A 417 -19.74 -21.28 -13.80
CA ILE A 417 -20.05 -19.85 -13.74
C ILE A 417 -21.38 -19.54 -14.43
N GLN A 418 -21.60 -20.09 -15.62
CA GLN A 418 -22.87 -19.95 -16.34
C GLN A 418 -24.08 -20.41 -15.50
N ARG A 419 -23.91 -21.45 -14.66
CA ARG A 419 -24.98 -21.95 -13.79
C ARG A 419 -25.26 -21.04 -12.60
N VAL A 420 -24.28 -20.31 -12.08
CA VAL A 420 -24.47 -19.42 -10.91
C VAL A 420 -24.84 -17.99 -11.28
N THR A 421 -24.47 -17.51 -12.48
CA THR A 421 -24.84 -16.17 -12.95
C THR A 421 -26.33 -16.08 -13.28
N LYS A 422 -26.88 -14.85 -13.24
CA LYS A 422 -28.32 -14.61 -13.43
C LYS A 422 -28.74 -14.77 -14.89
N SER A 423 -27.96 -14.25 -15.84
CA SER A 423 -28.34 -14.28 -17.26
C SER A 423 -28.22 -15.66 -17.92
N LYS A 424 -27.49 -16.59 -17.30
CA LYS A 424 -27.09 -17.88 -17.88
C LYS A 424 -26.33 -17.76 -19.20
N LYS A 425 -25.82 -16.57 -19.55
CA LYS A 425 -24.93 -16.36 -20.70
C LYS A 425 -23.54 -16.90 -20.39
N LEU A 426 -22.80 -17.26 -21.44
CA LEU A 426 -21.41 -17.65 -21.28
C LEU A 426 -20.59 -16.44 -20.76
N PRO A 427 -19.68 -16.67 -19.79
CA PRO A 427 -18.75 -15.65 -19.35
C PRO A 427 -17.76 -15.29 -20.48
N LEU A 428 -17.20 -14.08 -20.43
CA LEU A 428 -16.10 -13.70 -21.31
C LEU A 428 -14.83 -14.44 -20.91
N ILE A 429 -14.29 -15.22 -21.83
CA ILE A 429 -13.04 -15.96 -21.69
C ILE A 429 -11.91 -15.13 -22.33
N ILE A 430 -10.94 -14.70 -21.53
CA ILE A 430 -9.73 -14.03 -22.00
C ILE A 430 -8.59 -15.05 -22.04
N LEU A 431 -7.96 -15.21 -23.22
CA LEU A 431 -6.87 -16.15 -23.40
C LEU A 431 -5.89 -15.72 -24.49
N HIS A 432 -4.59 -15.77 -24.21
CA HIS A 432 -3.56 -15.46 -25.21
C HIS A 432 -3.70 -16.21 -26.55
N ARG A 433 -3.54 -15.49 -27.67
CA ARG A 433 -3.67 -16.05 -29.03
C ARG A 433 -2.75 -17.25 -29.28
N ASN A 434 -1.54 -17.25 -28.71
CA ASN A 434 -0.62 -18.40 -28.80
C ASN A 434 -1.19 -19.68 -28.16
N ARG A 435 -2.03 -19.57 -27.13
CA ARG A 435 -2.71 -20.72 -26.52
C ARG A 435 -3.88 -21.17 -27.37
N VAL A 436 -4.65 -20.22 -27.90
CA VAL A 436 -5.78 -20.46 -28.79
C VAL A 436 -5.36 -21.15 -30.10
N ASN A 437 -4.16 -20.84 -30.61
CA ASN A 437 -3.63 -21.38 -31.86
C ASN A 437 -2.52 -22.45 -31.65
N GLY A 438 -2.23 -22.82 -30.40
CA GLY A 438 -1.15 -23.74 -30.05
C GLY A 438 -1.43 -25.20 -30.40
N GLY A 439 -0.42 -26.06 -30.27
CA GLY A 439 -0.51 -27.49 -30.62
C GLY A 439 -1.67 -28.21 -29.92
N ASN A 440 -1.83 -28.03 -28.61
CA ASN A 440 -2.90 -28.65 -27.83
C ASN A 440 -4.30 -28.14 -28.22
N ALA A 441 -4.41 -26.92 -28.75
CA ALA A 441 -5.68 -26.37 -29.21
C ALA A 441 -6.17 -27.03 -30.51
N LYS A 442 -5.28 -27.69 -31.26
CA LYS A 442 -5.61 -28.41 -32.50
C LYS A 442 -6.23 -29.80 -32.26
N ALA A 443 -6.23 -30.30 -31.02
CA ALA A 443 -6.90 -31.55 -30.71
C ALA A 443 -8.43 -31.43 -30.98
N PRO A 444 -9.08 -32.41 -31.63
CA PRO A 444 -10.48 -32.27 -32.08
C PRO A 444 -11.47 -31.90 -30.97
N HIS A 445 -11.28 -32.41 -29.76
CA HIS A 445 -12.11 -32.06 -28.60
C HIS A 445 -11.96 -30.58 -28.20
N ASN A 446 -10.73 -30.07 -28.17
CA ASN A 446 -10.44 -28.69 -27.78
C ASN A 446 -10.87 -27.69 -28.86
N GLN A 447 -10.76 -28.06 -30.14
CA GLN A 447 -11.29 -27.25 -31.23
C GLN A 447 -12.79 -27.03 -31.09
N LYS A 448 -13.56 -28.09 -30.80
CA LYS A 448 -15.01 -27.98 -30.55
C LYS A 448 -15.34 -27.02 -29.40
N ILE A 449 -14.56 -27.06 -28.31
CA ILE A 449 -14.72 -26.13 -27.17
C ILE A 449 -14.46 -24.69 -27.62
N LEU A 450 -13.33 -24.43 -28.29
CA LEU A 450 -12.95 -23.10 -28.76
C LEU A 450 -13.94 -22.52 -29.78
N GLU A 451 -14.40 -23.34 -30.72
CA GLU A 451 -15.41 -22.95 -31.71
C GLU A 451 -16.75 -22.62 -31.06
N SER A 452 -17.16 -23.38 -30.04
CA SER A 452 -18.35 -23.09 -29.24
C SER A 452 -18.25 -21.71 -28.59
N TRP A 453 -17.13 -21.40 -27.92
CA TRP A 453 -16.93 -20.10 -27.29
C TRP A 453 -16.87 -18.94 -28.30
N ARG A 454 -16.22 -19.16 -29.46
CA ARG A 454 -16.16 -18.15 -30.55
C ARG A 454 -17.54 -17.87 -31.13
N LYS A 455 -18.32 -18.92 -31.43
CA LYS A 455 -19.67 -18.79 -31.99
C LYS A 455 -20.60 -18.04 -31.04
N ALA A 456 -20.40 -18.20 -29.74
CA ALA A 456 -21.13 -17.47 -28.71
C ALA A 456 -20.64 -16.03 -28.47
N GLY A 457 -19.58 -15.57 -29.17
CA GLY A 457 -18.99 -14.25 -28.94
C GLY A 457 -18.33 -14.11 -27.56
N ALA A 458 -17.99 -15.24 -26.91
CA ALA A 458 -17.56 -15.28 -25.52
C ALA A 458 -16.03 -15.45 -25.36
N LEU A 459 -15.27 -15.65 -26.44
CA LEU A 459 -13.80 -15.77 -26.38
C LEU A 459 -13.13 -14.55 -27.01
N TYR A 460 -12.24 -13.91 -26.24
CA TYR A 460 -11.31 -12.93 -26.79
C TYR A 460 -9.87 -13.45 -26.75
N ALA A 461 -9.22 -13.48 -27.92
CA ALA A 461 -7.84 -13.91 -28.06
C ALA A 461 -6.89 -12.71 -28.07
N THR A 462 -6.22 -12.46 -26.95
CA THR A 462 -5.32 -11.30 -26.79
C THR A 462 -4.12 -11.40 -27.73
N PRO A 463 -3.61 -10.26 -28.25
CA PRO A 463 -2.55 -10.24 -29.26
C PRO A 463 -1.20 -10.78 -28.75
N PRO A 464 -0.35 -11.31 -29.64
CA PRO A 464 0.99 -11.75 -29.26
C PRO A 464 1.83 -10.64 -28.63
N GLY A 465 2.41 -10.91 -27.45
CA GLY A 465 3.27 -9.96 -26.74
C GLY A 465 2.52 -9.02 -25.80
N SER A 466 1.18 -9.10 -25.77
CA SER A 466 0.37 -8.36 -24.80
C SER A 466 0.32 -9.05 -23.44
N ASN A 467 0.11 -8.28 -22.37
CA ASN A 467 -0.24 -8.85 -21.08
C ASN A 467 -1.76 -9.01 -20.95
N ASP A 468 -2.22 -10.28 -20.87
CA ASP A 468 -3.62 -10.66 -20.69
C ASP A 468 -4.27 -9.99 -19.46
N ASP A 469 -3.48 -9.63 -18.44
CA ASP A 469 -3.94 -9.00 -17.19
C ASP A 469 -4.74 -7.73 -17.39
N TRP A 470 -4.31 -6.88 -18.34
CA TRP A 470 -5.04 -5.67 -18.66
C TRP A 470 -6.42 -5.94 -19.24
N TYR A 471 -6.56 -7.02 -20.01
CA TYR A 471 -7.77 -7.32 -20.77
C TYR A 471 -8.86 -7.87 -19.87
N TRP A 472 -8.54 -8.90 -19.05
CA TRP A 472 -9.55 -9.45 -18.15
C TRP A 472 -9.91 -8.46 -17.04
N LEU A 473 -8.95 -7.66 -16.54
CA LEU A 473 -9.24 -6.67 -15.51
C LEU A 473 -10.13 -5.56 -16.05
N TYR A 474 -9.78 -5.02 -17.23
CA TYR A 474 -10.59 -3.98 -17.86
C TYR A 474 -11.99 -4.46 -18.18
N ALA A 475 -12.14 -5.69 -18.71
CA ALA A 475 -13.44 -6.24 -18.99
C ALA A 475 -14.28 -6.41 -17.73
N ALA A 476 -13.70 -6.92 -16.65
CA ALA A 476 -14.42 -7.15 -15.40
C ALA A 476 -14.91 -5.84 -14.78
N VAL A 477 -14.05 -4.81 -14.75
CA VAL A 477 -14.40 -3.47 -14.27
C VAL A 477 -15.47 -2.84 -15.15
N SER A 478 -15.26 -2.84 -16.48
CA SER A 478 -16.16 -2.18 -17.43
C SER A 478 -17.54 -2.84 -17.51
N CYS A 479 -17.60 -4.17 -17.38
CA CYS A 479 -18.88 -4.90 -17.36
C CYS A 479 -19.53 -4.91 -15.97
N ARG A 480 -18.84 -4.44 -14.93
CA ARG A 480 -19.26 -4.57 -13.52
C ARG A 480 -19.61 -6.03 -13.17
N SER A 481 -18.74 -6.93 -13.62
CA SER A 481 -18.97 -8.37 -13.63
C SER A 481 -18.13 -9.09 -12.60
N LEU A 482 -18.46 -10.35 -12.30
CA LEU A 482 -17.53 -11.22 -11.57
C LEU A 482 -16.21 -11.38 -12.34
N LEU A 483 -15.11 -11.52 -11.62
CA LEU A 483 -13.78 -11.84 -12.15
C LEU A 483 -13.33 -13.18 -11.59
N VAL A 484 -13.16 -14.18 -12.45
CA VAL A 484 -12.77 -15.53 -12.04
C VAL A 484 -11.26 -15.70 -12.24
N THR A 485 -10.51 -15.66 -11.15
CA THR A 485 -9.07 -15.88 -11.14
C THR A 485 -8.58 -16.23 -9.72
N ASN A 486 -7.59 -17.11 -9.63
CA ASN A 486 -6.82 -17.36 -8.41
C ASN A 486 -5.54 -16.51 -8.34
N ASP A 487 -5.32 -15.60 -9.28
CA ASP A 487 -4.23 -14.64 -9.17
C ASP A 487 -4.41 -13.79 -7.90
N GLU A 488 -3.33 -13.63 -7.16
CA GLU A 488 -3.34 -12.85 -5.93
C GLU A 488 -3.36 -11.34 -6.21
N MET A 489 -3.03 -10.95 -7.45
CA MET A 489 -2.97 -9.59 -7.96
C MET A 489 -2.00 -8.73 -7.13
N ARG A 490 -0.77 -9.23 -6.93
CA ARG A 490 0.25 -8.64 -6.04
C ARG A 490 1.48 -8.08 -6.75
N ASP A 491 1.58 -8.27 -8.06
CA ASP A 491 2.76 -7.82 -8.80
C ASP A 491 2.81 -6.28 -8.94
N HIS A 492 3.84 -5.78 -9.63
CA HIS A 492 4.01 -4.35 -9.85
C HIS A 492 2.85 -3.75 -10.68
N LEU A 493 2.17 -4.53 -11.52
CA LEU A 493 1.03 -4.05 -12.28
C LEU A 493 -0.09 -3.62 -11.31
N PHE A 494 -0.47 -4.49 -10.37
CA PHE A 494 -1.58 -4.20 -9.46
C PHE A 494 -1.23 -3.17 -8.38
N GLN A 495 0.04 -2.99 -8.03
CA GLN A 495 0.48 -1.92 -7.13
C GLN A 495 0.21 -0.52 -7.68
N LEU A 496 0.11 -0.36 -9.00
CA LEU A 496 -0.19 0.92 -9.65
C LEU A 496 -1.67 1.29 -9.59
N LEU A 497 -2.54 0.33 -9.25
CA LEU A 497 -3.99 0.51 -9.19
C LEU A 497 -4.46 1.19 -7.89
N GLY A 498 -3.52 1.52 -7.00
CA GLY A 498 -3.78 2.16 -5.73
C GLY A 498 -4.24 1.20 -4.64
N THR A 499 -4.16 1.65 -3.40
CA THR A 499 -4.41 0.84 -2.19
C THR A 499 -5.82 0.99 -1.62
N SER A 500 -6.68 1.83 -2.21
CA SER A 500 -8.03 2.10 -1.69
C SER A 500 -9.15 1.44 -2.51
N PHE A 501 -9.30 1.81 -3.79
CA PHE A 501 -10.40 1.31 -4.63
C PHE A 501 -10.21 -0.16 -5.00
N PHE A 502 -9.03 -0.53 -5.51
CA PHE A 502 -8.81 -1.85 -6.07
C PHE A 502 -9.04 -3.01 -5.07
N PRO A 503 -8.58 -2.94 -3.80
CA PRO A 503 -8.91 -3.97 -2.81
C PRO A 503 -10.41 -4.12 -2.55
N ARG A 504 -11.17 -3.01 -2.49
CA ARG A 504 -12.63 -3.02 -2.38
C ARG A 504 -13.28 -3.70 -3.58
N TRP A 505 -12.85 -3.31 -4.77
CA TRP A 505 -13.36 -3.88 -6.00
C TRP A 505 -13.05 -5.38 -6.08
N LYS A 506 -11.82 -5.79 -5.76
CA LYS A 506 -11.40 -7.19 -5.73
C LYS A 506 -12.26 -8.02 -4.79
N GLU A 507 -12.48 -7.57 -3.56
CA GLU A 507 -13.33 -8.25 -2.57
C GLU A 507 -14.74 -8.50 -3.10
N LYS A 508 -15.32 -7.54 -3.83
CA LYS A 508 -16.69 -7.64 -4.36
C LYS A 508 -16.83 -8.42 -5.67
N HIS A 509 -15.76 -8.57 -6.45
CA HIS A 509 -15.87 -9.10 -7.81
C HIS A 509 -15.07 -10.39 -8.00
N GLN A 510 -14.01 -10.64 -7.23
CA GLN A 510 -13.16 -11.81 -7.41
C GLN A 510 -13.86 -13.10 -6.96
N VAL A 511 -13.96 -14.06 -7.87
CA VAL A 511 -14.34 -15.45 -7.60
C VAL A 511 -13.06 -16.28 -7.58
N ARG A 512 -12.77 -16.90 -6.44
CA ARG A 512 -11.65 -17.84 -6.28
C ARG A 512 -12.13 -19.27 -6.53
N LEU A 513 -11.22 -20.15 -6.91
CA LEU A 513 -11.49 -21.52 -7.31
C LEU A 513 -10.71 -22.51 -6.44
N THR A 514 -11.35 -23.61 -6.07
CA THR A 514 -10.64 -24.84 -5.69
C THR A 514 -11.14 -25.99 -6.56
N PHE A 515 -10.28 -26.97 -6.82
CA PHE A 515 -10.64 -28.15 -7.61
C PHE A 515 -10.64 -29.38 -6.71
N SER A 516 -11.73 -30.14 -6.80
CA SER A 516 -11.89 -31.42 -6.11
C SER A 516 -12.16 -32.54 -7.13
N GLY A 517 -12.24 -33.80 -6.67
CA GLY A 517 -12.62 -34.93 -7.53
C GLY A 517 -14.01 -34.78 -8.18
N HIS A 518 -14.88 -33.91 -7.65
CA HIS A 518 -16.22 -33.64 -8.17
C HIS A 518 -16.29 -32.41 -9.10
N GLY A 519 -15.14 -31.79 -9.41
CA GLY A 519 -15.05 -30.61 -10.28
C GLY A 519 -14.71 -29.31 -9.52
N PRO A 520 -14.86 -28.15 -10.18
CA PRO A 520 -14.52 -26.85 -9.60
C PRO A 520 -15.54 -26.42 -8.54
N THR A 521 -15.04 -25.97 -7.40
CA THR A 521 -15.80 -25.24 -6.37
C THR A 521 -15.54 -23.75 -6.56
N LEU A 522 -16.61 -22.98 -6.65
CA LEU A 522 -16.57 -21.53 -6.82
C LEU A 522 -16.72 -20.85 -5.44
N HIS A 523 -15.71 -20.10 -5.02
CA HIS A 523 -15.77 -19.24 -3.84
C HIS A 523 -16.21 -17.85 -4.29
N LEU A 524 -17.51 -17.59 -4.21
CA LEU A 524 -18.11 -16.32 -4.61
C LEU A 524 -17.77 -15.21 -3.60
N PRO A 525 -17.73 -13.93 -4.03
CA PRO A 525 -17.64 -12.78 -3.13
C PRO A 525 -18.67 -12.86 -1.99
N PRO A 526 -18.29 -12.51 -0.74
CA PRO A 526 -19.21 -12.52 0.38
C PRO A 526 -20.36 -11.52 0.19
N PRO A 527 -21.56 -11.79 0.72
CA PRO A 527 -22.70 -10.89 0.65
C PRO A 527 -22.59 -9.69 1.63
N TYR A 528 -21.43 -9.50 2.25
CA TYR A 528 -21.10 -8.44 3.20
C TYR A 528 -19.68 -7.94 2.93
N SER A 529 -19.32 -6.75 3.43
CA SER A 529 -17.98 -6.19 3.23
C SER A 529 -17.03 -6.54 4.37
N ILE A 530 -15.83 -7.02 4.03
CA ILE A 530 -14.78 -7.38 4.97
C ILE A 530 -13.94 -6.13 5.31
N VAL A 531 -14.52 -5.29 6.15
CA VAL A 531 -13.97 -4.03 6.61
C VAL A 531 -14.47 -3.76 8.03
N ILE A 532 -13.76 -2.94 8.81
CA ILE A 532 -14.28 -2.44 10.09
C ILE A 532 -15.69 -1.85 9.88
N GLN A 533 -16.67 -2.30 10.65
CA GLN A 533 -18.04 -1.79 10.62
C GLN A 533 -18.48 -1.28 11.99
N GLU A 534 -19.24 -0.20 11.97
CA GLU A 534 -19.93 0.41 13.11
C GLU A 534 -21.44 0.36 12.82
N SER A 535 -22.21 -0.26 13.72
CA SER A 535 -23.66 -0.41 13.59
C SER A 535 -24.44 0.83 14.03
N GLU A 536 -25.74 0.87 13.73
CA GLU A 536 -26.63 1.96 14.17
C GLU A 536 -26.84 2.03 15.70
N ASP A 537 -26.54 0.94 16.43
CA ASP A 537 -26.59 0.90 17.90
C ASP A 537 -25.22 1.13 18.56
N GLY A 538 -24.17 1.37 17.76
CA GLY A 538 -22.82 1.67 18.23
C GLY A 538 -21.94 0.44 18.47
N SER A 539 -22.37 -0.75 18.08
CA SER A 539 -21.57 -1.97 18.08
C SER A 539 -20.49 -1.94 16.99
N TRP A 540 -19.33 -2.54 17.27
CA TRP A 540 -18.16 -2.55 16.40
C TRP A 540 -17.74 -3.97 16.02
N HIS A 541 -17.51 -4.15 14.72
CA HIS A 541 -17.00 -5.39 14.14
C HIS A 541 -15.70 -5.12 13.39
N VAL A 542 -14.59 -5.71 13.86
CA VAL A 542 -13.24 -5.45 13.31
C VAL A 542 -12.66 -6.73 12.74
N PRO A 543 -12.50 -6.86 11.40
CA PRO A 543 -11.93 -8.06 10.79
C PRO A 543 -10.42 -8.10 10.96
N THR A 544 -9.89 -9.29 11.21
CA THR A 544 -8.45 -9.53 11.21
C THR A 544 -7.94 -10.02 9.85
N THR A 545 -6.64 -9.86 9.60
CA THR A 545 -5.96 -10.48 8.45
C THR A 545 -5.67 -11.97 8.66
N THR A 546 -5.99 -12.52 9.84
CA THR A 546 -5.80 -13.92 10.18
C THR A 546 -6.93 -14.77 9.58
N GLY A 547 -6.61 -15.53 8.54
CA GLY A 547 -7.58 -16.35 7.79
C GLY A 547 -7.86 -15.79 6.40
N ASP A 548 -8.37 -16.64 5.51
CA ASP A 548 -8.67 -16.28 4.12
C ASP A 548 -10.09 -16.68 3.68
N ASP A 549 -10.92 -17.10 4.65
CA ASP A 549 -12.32 -17.54 4.49
C ASP A 549 -12.53 -18.76 3.57
N ILE A 550 -11.45 -19.30 3.00
CA ILE A 550 -11.44 -20.50 2.16
C ILE A 550 -10.85 -21.68 2.93
N GLU A 551 -9.65 -21.51 3.50
CA GLU A 551 -8.98 -22.54 4.29
C GLU A 551 -9.32 -22.43 5.78
N LYS A 552 -9.44 -21.19 6.27
CA LYS A 552 -9.71 -20.89 7.68
C LYS A 552 -10.65 -19.69 7.80
N PRO A 553 -11.73 -19.81 8.61
CA PRO A 553 -12.60 -18.68 8.90
C PRO A 553 -11.81 -17.49 9.45
N ARG A 554 -12.05 -16.31 8.89
CA ARG A 554 -11.47 -15.07 9.38
C ARG A 554 -12.00 -14.76 10.77
N GLN A 555 -11.09 -14.39 11.66
CA GLN A 555 -11.45 -13.92 12.99
C GLN A 555 -11.84 -12.44 12.95
N TRP A 556 -12.85 -12.09 13.75
CA TRP A 556 -13.38 -10.75 13.94
C TRP A 556 -13.38 -10.41 15.43
N ILE A 557 -13.22 -9.14 15.77
CA ILE A 557 -13.55 -8.62 17.10
C ILE A 557 -15.00 -8.16 17.05
N CYS A 558 -15.81 -8.64 17.98
CA CYS A 558 -17.17 -8.18 18.24
C CYS A 558 -17.17 -7.39 19.55
N SER A 559 -17.40 -6.08 19.47
CA SER A 559 -17.51 -5.19 20.63
C SER A 559 -18.91 -4.59 20.68
N THR A 560 -19.71 -4.97 21.67
CA THR A 560 -21.12 -4.56 21.77
C THR A 560 -21.43 -3.99 23.15
N ARG A 561 -22.44 -3.13 23.23
CA ARG A 561 -23.04 -2.69 24.49
C ARG A 561 -24.46 -3.22 24.56
N LYS A 562 -24.91 -3.54 25.77
CA LYS A 562 -26.34 -3.79 25.99
C LYS A 562 -27.06 -2.46 25.82
N SER A 563 -27.73 -2.28 24.69
CA SER A 563 -28.65 -1.17 24.52
C SER A 563 -29.72 -1.26 25.62
N SER A 564 -29.84 -0.22 26.45
CA SER A 564 -31.00 -0.04 27.31
C SER A 564 -32.19 0.21 26.39
N LYS A 565 -32.89 -0.87 26.02
CA LYS A 565 -34.12 -0.81 25.24
C LYS A 565 -35.15 0.14 25.85
#